data_AF-A0ABD4YSU1-F1
#
_entry.id   AF-A0ABD4YSU1-F1
#
_cell.length_a   1.000
_cell.length_b   1.000
_cell.length_c   1.000
_cell.angle_alpha   90.00
_cell.angle_beta   90.00
_cell.angle_gamma   90.00
#
_symmetry.space_group_name_H-M   'P 1'
#
loop_
_entity.id
_entity.type
_entity.pdbx_description
1 polymer ?
#
loop_
_entity_poly.entity_id
_entity_poly.type
_entity_poly.pdbx_seq_one_letter_code
_entity_poly.pdbx_strand_id
1 'polypeptide(L)'
;MNRHDDPAGPDDRPRRPFAFVKDQLHGTWTELTRVTASDRRWEMPLAAALSSGLPLMVGAYFGRMDYGLMSSLGGMVFLSLPNASLQIRMMMLLAASFGMVACYALGALTQFWPTATIAALTLIAMVVNMVCRCYRLGPPGSLFFIMATAIAAYTPGTIEDVPLRVGMVALGCLVACLVAFAYSLHMTRVAPPPPHVELPKPTFDFVVYDSVIIGLFVGISLLVAELLQLQRPYWVPVSCLAIIQGASLRAAWSRQMHRILGTAVGLCVAWALLSLPLNVWTLSLVMMALSFGIETLVVRHYASAVALITPLTIFLAEAPHLGQGYPVDVIEARFVDTALGAFIGVLGAVLLHSQRIRPTLSRWMRAVLPQRVN
;
A
#
# COMPACT_ATOMS: atom_id res chain seq x y z
N MET A 1 -13.53 -7.80 63.52
CA MET A 1 -12.14 -7.87 63.04
C MET A 1 -12.03 -9.18 62.26
N ASN A 2 -12.01 -9.29 60.93
CA ASN A 2 -11.97 -8.37 59.80
C ASN A 2 -12.78 -9.01 58.65
N ARG A 3 -13.63 -8.23 57.97
CA ARG A 3 -14.06 -8.53 56.61
C ARG A 3 -12.87 -8.25 55.70
N HIS A 4 -12.44 -9.23 54.92
CA HIS A 4 -11.56 -8.99 53.77
C HIS A 4 -12.44 -8.61 52.59
N ASP A 5 -12.40 -7.33 52.23
CA ASP A 5 -12.88 -6.81 50.95
C ASP A 5 -11.92 -7.30 49.85
N ASP A 6 -12.35 -8.27 49.07
CA ASP A 6 -11.67 -8.65 47.82
C ASP A 6 -12.14 -7.69 46.69
N PRO A 7 -11.23 -7.10 45.92
CA PRO A 7 -11.57 -6.09 44.93
C PRO A 7 -12.24 -6.73 43.72
N ALA A 8 -13.32 -6.08 43.27
CA ALA A 8 -14.09 -6.42 42.09
C ALA A 8 -13.22 -6.77 40.87
N GLY A 9 -13.56 -7.87 40.20
CA GLY A 9 -13.03 -8.25 38.90
C GLY A 9 -13.25 -7.17 37.83
N PRO A 10 -12.56 -7.24 36.68
CA PRO A 10 -12.61 -6.21 35.66
C PRO A 10 -14.06 -6.02 35.19
N ASP A 11 -14.55 -4.80 35.39
CA ASP A 11 -15.88 -4.32 35.04
C ASP A 11 -16.13 -4.49 33.53
N ASP A 12 -16.80 -5.59 33.16
CA ASP A 12 -17.16 -5.95 31.78
C ASP A 12 -18.42 -5.21 31.31
N ARG A 13 -18.57 -3.94 31.74
CA ARG A 13 -19.62 -3.05 31.26
C ARG A 13 -19.29 -2.57 29.85
N PRO A 14 -20.26 -2.55 28.91
CA PRO A 14 -20.05 -2.02 27.57
C PRO A 14 -19.62 -0.56 27.69
N ARG A 15 -18.33 -0.29 27.41
CA ARG A 15 -17.78 1.06 27.43
C ARG A 15 -18.62 1.94 26.52
N ARG A 16 -19.13 3.06 27.05
CA ARG A 16 -19.92 4.01 26.27
C ARG A 16 -19.10 4.42 25.03
N PRO A 17 -19.71 4.45 23.83
CA PRO A 17 -18.98 4.74 22.58
C PRO A 17 -18.19 6.05 22.65
N PHE A 18 -18.69 7.04 23.39
CA PHE A 18 -18.04 8.33 23.59
C PHE A 18 -16.72 8.27 24.39
N ALA A 19 -16.64 7.39 25.40
CA ALA A 19 -15.42 7.20 26.19
C ALA A 19 -14.32 6.48 25.38
N PHE A 20 -14.73 5.52 24.55
CA PHE A 20 -13.83 4.84 23.61
C PHE A 20 -13.23 5.81 22.59
N VAL A 21 -14.03 6.72 22.02
CA VAL A 21 -13.56 7.74 21.08
C VAL A 21 -12.59 8.71 21.76
N LYS A 22 -12.89 9.18 22.98
CA LYS A 22 -12.01 10.11 23.71
C LYS A 22 -10.65 9.49 24.07
N ASP A 23 -10.64 8.23 24.52
CA ASP A 23 -9.39 7.51 24.82
C ASP A 23 -8.57 7.21 23.56
N GLN A 24 -9.24 6.87 22.45
CA GLN A 24 -8.59 6.74 21.14
C GLN A 24 -7.97 8.08 20.70
N LEU A 25 -8.67 9.21 20.86
CA LEU A 25 -8.18 10.53 20.46
C LEU A 25 -6.93 10.95 21.23
N HIS A 26 -6.91 10.80 22.57
CA HIS A 26 -5.73 11.11 23.37
C HIS A 26 -4.55 10.18 23.06
N GLY A 27 -4.79 8.87 22.89
CA GLY A 27 -3.74 7.94 22.48
C GLY A 27 -3.17 8.25 21.09
N THR A 28 -4.03 8.70 20.16
CA THR A 28 -3.64 9.07 18.79
C THR A 28 -2.81 10.36 18.78
N TRP A 29 -3.14 11.36 19.60
CA TRP A 29 -2.38 12.61 19.69
C TRP A 29 -0.92 12.38 20.13
N THR A 30 -0.72 11.50 21.11
CA THR A 30 0.63 11.12 21.55
C THR A 30 1.38 10.34 20.48
N GLU A 31 0.71 9.49 19.71
CA GLU A 31 1.33 8.77 18.58
C GLU A 31 1.69 9.71 17.41
N LEU A 32 0.86 10.72 17.11
CA LEU A 32 1.10 11.73 16.07
C LEU A 32 2.30 12.66 16.35
N THR A 33 2.80 12.67 17.58
CA THR A 33 3.97 13.49 17.96
C THR A 33 5.21 12.63 18.22
N ARG A 34 5.06 11.29 18.23
CA ARG A 34 6.14 10.38 18.61
C ARG A 34 6.92 9.93 17.37
N VAL A 35 8.13 10.46 17.24
CA VAL A 35 9.12 9.96 16.27
C VAL A 35 9.77 8.71 16.82
N THR A 36 9.59 7.59 16.13
CA THR A 36 10.17 6.29 16.50
C THR A 36 11.59 6.17 15.94
N ALA A 37 12.51 5.60 16.71
CA ALA A 37 13.83 5.24 16.20
C ALA A 37 13.70 4.11 15.17
N SER A 38 14.46 4.19 14.07
CA SER A 38 14.43 3.18 13.01
C SER A 38 15.71 2.37 13.02
N ASP A 39 15.56 1.04 13.06
CA ASP A 39 16.67 0.10 12.88
C ASP A 39 17.03 -0.09 11.39
N ARG A 40 16.26 0.51 10.47
CA ARG A 40 16.59 0.49 9.05
C ARG A 40 17.79 1.39 8.79
N ARG A 41 18.81 0.80 8.17
CA ARG A 41 20.00 1.52 7.71
C ARG A 41 19.67 2.39 6.49
N TRP A 42 20.45 3.45 6.30
CA TRP A 42 20.21 4.49 5.29
C TRP A 42 20.35 3.99 3.84
N GLU A 43 21.06 2.87 3.64
CA GLU A 43 21.27 2.25 2.33
C GLU A 43 19.95 1.69 1.75
N MET A 44 18.99 1.28 2.60
CA MET A 44 17.72 0.75 2.15
C MET A 44 16.81 1.84 1.52
N PRO A 45 16.56 2.99 2.18
CA PRO A 45 15.86 4.11 1.54
C PRO A 45 16.52 4.60 0.26
N LEU A 46 17.86 4.65 0.22
CA LEU A 46 18.58 5.05 -0.99
C LEU A 46 18.37 4.05 -2.14
N ALA A 47 18.50 2.76 -1.86
CA ALA A 47 18.29 1.72 -2.87
C ALA A 47 16.83 1.70 -3.38
N ALA A 48 15.85 1.92 -2.51
CA ALA A 48 14.44 2.05 -2.92
C ALA A 48 14.20 3.29 -3.80
N ALA A 49 14.80 4.43 -3.45
CA ALA A 49 14.74 5.65 -4.24
C ALA A 49 15.40 5.48 -5.61
N LEU A 50 16.55 4.80 -5.69
CA LEU A 50 17.21 4.48 -6.97
C LEU A 50 16.38 3.51 -7.80
N SER A 51 15.79 2.49 -7.20
CA SER A 51 14.95 1.49 -7.88
C SER A 51 13.76 2.13 -8.59
N SER A 52 13.08 3.07 -7.94
CA SER A 52 11.94 3.80 -8.50
C SER A 52 12.34 5.04 -9.31
N GLY A 53 13.47 5.67 -9.00
CA GLY A 53 13.93 6.93 -9.61
C GLY A 53 14.74 6.77 -10.90
N LEU A 54 15.57 5.72 -11.02
CA LEU A 54 16.37 5.48 -12.22
C LEU A 54 15.52 5.36 -13.50
N PRO A 55 14.38 4.64 -13.50
CA PRO A 55 13.51 4.61 -14.68
C PRO A 55 12.99 5.99 -15.11
N LEU A 56 12.73 6.90 -14.15
CA LEU A 56 12.32 8.27 -14.43
C LEU A 56 13.45 9.10 -15.07
N MET A 57 14.70 8.88 -14.66
CA MET A 57 15.86 9.52 -15.27
C MET A 57 16.10 9.03 -16.70
N VAL A 58 15.95 7.72 -16.92
CA VAL A 58 16.02 7.14 -18.26
C VAL A 58 14.90 7.67 -19.15
N GLY A 59 13.65 7.74 -18.64
CA GLY A 59 12.52 8.34 -19.36
C GLY A 59 12.76 9.82 -19.70
N ALA A 60 13.33 10.61 -18.78
CA ALA A 60 13.71 12.00 -19.01
C ALA A 60 14.76 12.13 -20.12
N TYR A 61 15.77 11.26 -20.12
CA TYR A 61 16.83 11.25 -21.14
C TYR A 61 16.30 11.00 -22.55
N PHE A 62 15.35 10.05 -22.70
CA PHE A 62 14.73 9.73 -23.97
C PHE A 62 13.55 10.64 -24.35
N GLY A 63 13.20 11.63 -23.52
CA GLY A 63 12.03 12.48 -23.74
C GLY A 63 10.69 11.73 -23.66
N ARG A 64 10.66 10.56 -23.02
CA ARG A 64 9.49 9.68 -22.84
C ARG A 64 9.22 9.47 -21.34
N MET A 65 8.76 10.54 -20.69
CA MET A 65 8.48 10.52 -19.25
C MET A 65 7.34 9.53 -18.90
N ASP A 66 6.36 9.40 -19.79
CA ASP A 66 5.30 8.40 -19.75
C ASP A 66 5.83 6.98 -19.52
N TYR A 67 6.86 6.57 -20.27
CA TYR A 67 7.50 5.26 -20.10
C TYR A 67 8.28 5.17 -18.80
N GLY A 68 8.95 6.26 -18.41
CA GLY A 68 9.67 6.36 -17.14
C GLY A 68 8.74 6.16 -15.93
N LEU A 69 7.54 6.75 -15.95
CA LEU A 69 6.53 6.64 -14.89
C LEU A 69 5.97 5.23 -14.78
N MET A 70 5.60 4.62 -15.91
CA MET A 70 5.14 3.23 -15.95
C MET A 70 6.22 2.27 -15.43
N SER A 71 7.47 2.50 -15.79
CA SER A 71 8.59 1.70 -15.31
C SER A 71 8.90 1.96 -13.82
N SER A 72 8.76 3.19 -13.33
CA SER A 72 8.92 3.54 -11.91
C SER A 72 7.95 2.78 -10.99
N LEU A 73 6.71 2.54 -11.46
CA LEU A 73 5.72 1.71 -10.77
C LEU A 73 6.25 0.29 -10.50
N GLY A 74 6.92 -0.31 -11.50
CA GLY A 74 7.62 -1.60 -11.34
C GLY A 74 8.79 -1.52 -10.36
N GLY A 75 9.50 -0.38 -10.34
CA GLY A 75 10.58 -0.08 -9.39
C GLY A 75 10.19 -0.21 -7.91
N MET A 76 8.91 0.00 -7.58
CA MET A 76 8.40 -0.14 -6.21
C MET A 76 8.39 -1.59 -5.69
N VAL A 77 8.56 -2.60 -6.56
CA VAL A 77 8.65 -4.00 -6.13
C VAL A 77 9.82 -4.24 -5.17
N PHE A 78 10.87 -3.41 -5.24
CA PHE A 78 12.00 -3.40 -4.30
C PHE A 78 11.55 -3.39 -2.84
N LEU A 79 10.43 -2.73 -2.53
CA LEU A 79 9.91 -2.61 -1.16
C LEU A 79 9.30 -3.92 -0.62
N SER A 80 9.16 -4.94 -1.47
CA SER A 80 8.81 -6.31 -1.08
C SER A 80 10.02 -7.12 -0.58
N LEU A 81 11.22 -6.53 -0.55
CA LEU A 81 12.45 -7.22 -0.17
C LEU A 81 12.42 -7.66 1.31
N PRO A 82 12.52 -8.97 1.60
CA PRO A 82 12.52 -9.46 2.97
C PRO A 82 13.87 -9.20 3.67
N ASN A 83 13.84 -9.08 5.00
CA ASN A 83 15.07 -9.09 5.79
C ASN A 83 15.57 -10.53 5.98
N ALA A 84 16.17 -11.11 4.95
CA ALA A 84 16.65 -12.49 4.92
C ALA A 84 18.03 -12.61 4.24
N SER A 85 18.51 -13.85 4.03
CA SER A 85 19.72 -14.12 3.26
C SER A 85 19.59 -13.64 1.80
N LEU A 86 20.73 -13.44 1.12
CA LEU A 86 20.76 -12.96 -0.27
C LEU A 86 19.91 -13.82 -1.21
N GLN A 87 19.97 -15.14 -1.06
CA GLN A 87 19.20 -16.08 -1.88
C GLN A 87 17.69 -15.90 -1.70
N ILE A 88 17.22 -15.82 -0.45
CA ILE A 88 15.80 -15.62 -0.14
C ILE A 88 15.32 -14.26 -0.63
N ARG A 89 16.14 -13.21 -0.45
CA ARG A 89 15.86 -11.86 -0.96
C ARG A 89 15.61 -11.86 -2.47
N MET A 90 16.49 -12.48 -3.24
CA MET A 90 16.38 -12.51 -4.70
C MET A 90 15.25 -13.39 -5.19
N MET A 91 15.05 -14.57 -4.60
CA MET A 91 13.94 -15.44 -4.96
C MET A 91 12.58 -14.76 -4.72
N MET A 92 12.40 -14.16 -3.54
CA MET A 92 11.17 -13.46 -3.18
C MET A 92 10.93 -12.24 -4.05
N LEU A 93 11.99 -11.48 -4.37
CA LEU A 93 11.86 -10.30 -5.22
C LEU A 93 11.52 -10.68 -6.68
N LEU A 94 12.13 -11.73 -7.23
CA LEU A 94 11.79 -12.22 -8.57
C LEU A 94 10.35 -12.72 -8.64
N ALA A 95 9.90 -13.45 -7.62
CA ALA A 95 8.50 -13.89 -7.51
C ALA A 95 7.55 -12.69 -7.39
N ALA A 96 7.90 -11.69 -6.59
CA ALA A 96 7.15 -10.43 -6.46
C ALA A 96 7.11 -9.66 -7.79
N SER A 97 8.22 -9.60 -8.53
CA SER A 97 8.31 -8.96 -9.85
C SER A 97 7.36 -9.62 -10.85
N PHE A 98 7.36 -10.96 -10.92
CA PHE A 98 6.42 -11.69 -11.78
C PHE A 98 4.96 -11.45 -11.36
N GLY A 99 4.69 -11.51 -10.05
CA GLY A 99 3.36 -11.22 -9.51
C GLY A 99 2.88 -9.81 -9.83
N MET A 100 3.75 -8.80 -9.71
CA MET A 100 3.46 -7.40 -10.00
C MET A 100 3.14 -7.19 -11.48
N VAL A 101 3.94 -7.78 -12.39
CA VAL A 101 3.71 -7.73 -13.84
C VAL A 101 2.41 -8.41 -14.22
N ALA A 102 2.12 -9.59 -13.66
CA ALA A 102 0.87 -10.32 -13.89
C ALA A 102 -0.36 -9.52 -13.38
N CYS A 103 -0.25 -8.95 -12.18
CA CYS A 103 -1.30 -8.10 -11.60
C CYS A 103 -1.57 -6.85 -12.45
N TYR A 104 -0.52 -6.21 -12.97
CA TYR A 104 -0.64 -5.07 -13.87
C TYR A 104 -1.26 -5.47 -15.21
N ALA A 105 -0.82 -6.58 -15.81
CA ALA A 105 -1.38 -7.09 -17.07
C ALA A 105 -2.87 -7.42 -16.94
N LEU A 106 -3.28 -8.10 -15.87
CA LEU A 106 -4.69 -8.39 -15.59
C LEU A 106 -5.50 -7.09 -15.43
N GLY A 107 -4.97 -6.10 -14.71
CA GLY A 107 -5.60 -4.78 -14.60
C GLY A 107 -5.78 -4.11 -15.97
N ALA A 108 -4.72 -4.10 -16.80
CA ALA A 108 -4.75 -3.51 -18.13
C ALA A 108 -5.76 -4.19 -19.07
N LEU A 109 -6.02 -5.49 -18.91
CA LEU A 109 -7.05 -6.21 -19.65
C LEU A 109 -8.46 -5.89 -19.17
N THR A 110 -8.64 -5.63 -17.86
CA THR A 110 -9.97 -5.31 -17.30
C THR A 110 -10.51 -3.96 -17.76
N GLN A 111 -9.65 -3.05 -18.24
CA GLN A 111 -10.07 -1.73 -18.76
C GLN A 111 -11.12 -1.85 -19.87
N PHE A 112 -11.10 -2.94 -20.67
CA PHE A 112 -12.01 -3.15 -21.79
C PHE A 112 -13.40 -3.63 -21.36
N TRP A 113 -13.53 -4.06 -20.10
CA TRP A 113 -14.80 -4.50 -19.51
C TRP A 113 -15.03 -3.78 -18.18
N PRO A 114 -15.51 -2.52 -18.20
CA PRO A 114 -15.69 -1.71 -16.99
C PRO A 114 -16.54 -2.41 -15.92
N THR A 115 -17.59 -3.12 -16.34
CA THR A 115 -18.46 -3.90 -15.44
C THR A 115 -17.72 -5.05 -14.73
N ALA A 116 -16.66 -5.59 -15.33
CA ALA A 116 -15.85 -6.66 -14.76
C ALA A 116 -14.71 -6.13 -13.87
N THR A 117 -14.37 -4.83 -13.93
CA THR A 117 -13.24 -4.24 -13.19
C THR A 117 -13.38 -4.42 -11.69
N ILE A 118 -14.58 -4.19 -11.14
CA ILE A 118 -14.85 -4.37 -9.71
C ILE A 118 -14.65 -5.82 -9.29
N ALA A 119 -15.21 -6.77 -10.03
CA ALA A 119 -15.08 -8.19 -9.74
C ALA A 119 -13.62 -8.66 -9.85
N ALA A 120 -12.91 -8.20 -10.88
CA ALA A 120 -11.52 -8.55 -11.12
C ALA A 120 -10.59 -7.98 -10.03
N LEU A 121 -10.71 -6.69 -9.68
CA LEU A 121 -9.89 -6.08 -8.62
C LEU A 121 -10.16 -6.75 -7.27
N THR A 122 -11.42 -7.10 -6.98
CA THR A 122 -11.80 -7.85 -5.77
C THR A 122 -11.09 -9.19 -5.73
N LEU A 123 -11.18 -9.98 -6.80
CA LEU A 123 -10.58 -11.31 -6.88
C LEU A 123 -9.05 -11.25 -6.81
N ILE A 124 -8.43 -10.32 -7.56
CA ILE A 124 -6.99 -10.09 -7.54
C ILE A 124 -6.55 -9.69 -6.12
N ALA A 125 -7.27 -8.78 -5.47
CA ALA A 125 -6.95 -8.38 -4.10
C ALA A 125 -7.05 -9.55 -3.11
N MET A 126 -8.03 -10.44 -3.26
CA MET A 126 -8.13 -11.66 -2.43
C MET A 126 -6.93 -12.58 -2.66
N VAL A 127 -6.65 -12.93 -3.92
CA VAL A 127 -5.58 -13.87 -4.28
C VAL A 127 -4.21 -13.33 -3.87
N VAL A 128 -3.92 -12.07 -4.20
CA VAL A 128 -2.65 -11.44 -3.86
C VAL A 128 -2.47 -11.35 -2.35
N ASN A 129 -3.51 -10.93 -1.60
CA ASN A 129 -3.41 -10.95 -0.13
C ASN A 129 -3.17 -12.36 0.41
N MET A 130 -3.83 -13.37 -0.15
CA MET A 130 -3.67 -14.76 0.26
C MET A 130 -2.23 -15.23 0.03
N VAL A 131 -1.67 -14.96 -1.16
CA VAL A 131 -0.27 -15.25 -1.49
C VAL A 131 0.68 -14.50 -0.56
N CYS A 132 0.49 -13.18 -0.40
CA CYS A 132 1.34 -12.37 0.49
C CYS A 132 1.35 -12.89 1.93
N ARG A 133 0.19 -13.34 2.44
CA ARG A 133 0.05 -13.89 3.79
C ARG A 133 0.60 -15.31 3.91
N CYS A 134 0.43 -16.16 2.89
CA CYS A 134 1.07 -17.47 2.81
C CYS A 134 2.60 -17.37 2.93
N TYR A 135 3.20 -16.46 2.15
CA TYR A 135 4.65 -16.22 2.14
C TYR A 135 5.13 -15.24 3.22
N ARG A 136 4.22 -14.70 4.04
CA ARG A 136 4.50 -13.73 5.12
C ARG A 136 5.32 -12.54 4.65
N LEU A 137 4.98 -12.03 3.47
CA LEU A 137 5.54 -10.79 2.95
C LEU A 137 5.23 -9.67 3.96
N GLY A 138 6.30 -9.03 4.47
CA GLY A 138 6.19 -7.94 5.42
C GLY A 138 5.50 -6.72 4.83
N PRO A 139 5.12 -5.72 5.65
CA PRO A 139 4.58 -4.45 5.15
C PRO A 139 5.56 -3.84 4.13
N PRO A 140 5.08 -3.43 2.94
CA PRO A 140 3.69 -3.08 2.61
C PRO A 140 2.82 -4.20 1.98
N GLY A 141 3.27 -5.45 2.00
CA GLY A 141 2.47 -6.60 1.60
C GLY A 141 1.90 -6.51 0.19
N SER A 142 0.59 -6.64 0.04
CA SER A 142 -0.13 -6.62 -1.23
C SER A 142 -0.36 -5.22 -1.84
N LEU A 143 0.05 -4.15 -1.16
CA LEU A 143 -0.33 -2.77 -1.51
C LEU A 143 0.12 -2.37 -2.92
N PHE A 144 1.39 -2.60 -3.28
CA PHE A 144 1.90 -2.18 -4.58
C PHE A 144 1.30 -2.99 -5.74
N PHE A 145 1.06 -4.28 -5.54
CA PHE A 145 0.39 -5.14 -6.51
C PHE A 145 -1.01 -4.63 -6.83
N ILE A 146 -1.81 -4.36 -5.80
CA ILE A 146 -3.18 -3.87 -5.95
C ILE A 146 -3.19 -2.45 -6.52
N MET A 147 -2.24 -1.60 -6.13
CA MET A 147 -2.07 -0.26 -6.71
C MET A 147 -1.76 -0.34 -8.21
N ALA A 148 -0.85 -1.22 -8.61
CA ALA A 148 -0.50 -1.41 -10.01
C ALA A 148 -1.67 -1.94 -10.84
N THR A 149 -2.41 -2.92 -10.34
CA THR A 149 -3.66 -3.40 -10.98
C THR A 149 -4.68 -2.28 -11.12
N ALA A 150 -4.90 -1.50 -10.06
CA ALA A 150 -5.89 -0.43 -10.07
C ALA A 150 -5.51 0.70 -11.05
N ILE A 151 -4.24 1.12 -11.07
CA ILE A 151 -3.76 2.11 -12.05
C ILE A 151 -3.93 1.57 -13.48
N ALA A 152 -3.55 0.32 -13.72
CA ALA A 152 -3.66 -0.30 -15.04
C ALA A 152 -5.11 -0.40 -15.53
N ALA A 153 -6.06 -0.71 -14.65
CA ALA A 153 -7.48 -0.82 -14.98
C ALA A 153 -8.13 0.52 -15.37
N TYR A 154 -7.60 1.63 -14.87
CA TYR A 154 -8.12 2.98 -15.11
C TYR A 154 -7.20 3.86 -15.97
N THR A 155 -6.24 3.27 -16.67
CA THR A 155 -5.40 3.99 -17.65
C THR A 155 -5.92 3.70 -19.04
N PRO A 156 -6.71 4.58 -19.68
CA PRO A 156 -7.31 4.33 -20.97
C PRO A 156 -6.26 4.01 -22.04
N GLY A 157 -6.56 3.10 -22.95
CA GLY A 157 -5.66 2.73 -24.03
C GLY A 157 -6.29 1.72 -24.99
N THR A 158 -5.55 1.42 -26.05
CA THR A 158 -5.90 0.35 -26.98
C THR A 158 -5.36 -0.98 -26.49
N ILE A 159 -5.86 -2.09 -27.06
CA ILE A 159 -5.35 -3.42 -26.74
C ILE A 159 -3.89 -3.60 -27.18
N GLU A 160 -3.45 -2.86 -28.20
CA GLU A 160 -2.08 -2.85 -28.72
C GLU A 160 -1.09 -2.17 -27.77
N ASP A 161 -1.56 -1.25 -26.92
CA ASP A 161 -0.72 -0.58 -25.91
C ASP A 161 -0.41 -1.49 -24.71
N VAL A 162 -1.22 -2.53 -24.49
CA VAL A 162 -1.12 -3.39 -23.30
C VAL A 162 0.25 -4.08 -23.21
N PRO A 163 0.77 -4.77 -24.26
CA PRO A 163 2.10 -5.38 -24.21
C PRO A 163 3.21 -4.37 -23.91
N LEU A 164 3.13 -3.17 -24.49
CA LEU A 164 4.13 -2.12 -24.25
C LEU A 164 4.12 -1.68 -22.78
N ARG A 165 2.95 -1.35 -22.23
CA ARG A 165 2.81 -0.90 -20.83
C ARG A 165 3.26 -1.98 -19.84
N VAL A 166 2.86 -3.23 -20.08
CA VAL A 166 3.31 -4.39 -19.29
C VAL A 166 4.83 -4.55 -19.38
N GLY A 167 5.40 -4.39 -20.58
CA GLY A 167 6.84 -4.40 -20.82
C GLY A 167 7.58 -3.30 -20.04
N MET A 168 7.04 -2.08 -19.99
CA MET A 168 7.64 -0.97 -19.23
C MET A 168 7.67 -1.25 -17.73
N VAL A 169 6.57 -1.77 -17.17
CA VAL A 169 6.52 -2.20 -15.76
C VAL A 169 7.52 -3.34 -15.50
N ALA A 170 7.62 -4.31 -16.41
CA ALA A 170 8.57 -5.41 -16.31
C ALA A 170 10.04 -4.93 -16.34
N LEU A 171 10.37 -3.94 -17.18
CA LEU A 171 11.67 -3.29 -17.18
C LEU A 171 11.95 -2.57 -15.84
N GLY A 172 10.92 -1.96 -15.25
CA GLY A 172 11.00 -1.38 -13.92
C GLY A 172 11.33 -2.40 -12.84
N CYS A 173 10.63 -3.54 -12.87
CA CYS A 173 10.92 -4.68 -12.00
C CYS A 173 12.34 -5.23 -12.21
N LEU A 174 12.84 -5.25 -13.45
CA LEU A 174 14.21 -5.66 -13.75
C LEU A 174 15.23 -4.70 -13.11
N VAL A 175 15.03 -3.39 -13.24
CA VAL A 175 15.87 -2.38 -12.57
C VAL A 175 15.83 -2.58 -11.06
N ALA A 176 14.66 -2.83 -10.48
CA ALA A 176 14.52 -3.13 -9.05
C ALA A 176 15.30 -4.37 -8.63
N CYS A 177 15.26 -5.45 -9.42
CA CYS A 177 16.05 -6.66 -9.17
C CYS A 177 17.56 -6.39 -9.23
N LEU A 178 18.04 -5.58 -10.18
CA LEU A 178 19.45 -5.22 -10.29
C LEU A 178 19.92 -4.37 -9.10
N VAL A 179 19.13 -3.37 -8.72
CA VAL A 179 19.42 -2.51 -7.55
C VAL A 179 19.38 -3.34 -6.26
N ALA A 180 18.40 -4.24 -6.12
CA ALA A 180 18.30 -5.13 -4.97
C ALA A 180 19.42 -6.17 -4.90
N PHE A 181 19.93 -6.62 -6.04
CA PHE A 181 21.11 -7.49 -6.09
C PHE A 181 22.35 -6.75 -5.59
N ALA A 182 22.59 -5.54 -6.10
CA ALA A 182 23.70 -4.68 -5.65
C ALA A 182 23.60 -4.36 -4.15
N TYR A 183 22.40 -3.96 -3.69
CA TYR A 183 22.11 -3.74 -2.28
C TYR A 183 22.34 -5.01 -1.44
N SER A 184 21.88 -6.17 -1.91
CA SER A 184 22.03 -7.43 -1.19
C SER A 184 23.49 -7.85 -1.07
N LEU A 185 24.29 -7.67 -2.13
CA LEU A 185 25.73 -7.95 -2.12
C LEU A 185 26.50 -6.98 -1.22
N HIS A 186 26.06 -5.73 -1.15
CA HIS A 186 26.63 -4.77 -0.20
C HIS A 186 26.28 -5.19 1.24
N MET A 187 25.01 -5.51 1.52
CA MET A 187 24.56 -5.88 2.86
C MET A 187 25.20 -7.16 3.40
N THR A 188 25.55 -8.14 2.57
CA THR A 188 26.30 -9.32 3.04
C THR A 188 27.68 -8.99 3.58
N ARG A 189 28.26 -7.85 3.20
CA ARG A 189 29.55 -7.36 3.72
C ARG A 189 29.41 -6.54 5.00
N VAL A 190 28.28 -5.86 5.20
CA VAL A 190 28.07 -4.89 6.29
C VAL A 190 27.22 -5.46 7.44
N ALA A 191 26.46 -6.52 7.22
CA ALA A 191 25.64 -7.15 8.25
C ALA A 191 25.65 -8.67 8.12
N PRO A 192 25.83 -9.42 9.22
CA PRO A 192 25.52 -10.84 9.21
C PRO A 192 24.02 -11.03 8.92
N PRO A 193 23.63 -12.15 8.27
CA PRO A 193 22.23 -12.46 8.04
C PRO A 193 21.50 -12.51 9.39
N PRO A 194 20.27 -11.95 9.48
CA PRO A 194 19.49 -12.05 10.70
C PRO A 194 19.23 -13.53 11.03
N PRO A 195 19.19 -13.91 12.33
CA PRO A 195 18.94 -15.28 12.74
C PRO A 195 17.59 -15.76 12.21
N HIS A 196 17.53 -17.02 11.76
CA HIS A 196 16.29 -17.64 11.32
C HIS A 196 15.35 -17.80 12.52
N VAL A 197 14.35 -16.93 12.62
CA VAL A 197 13.24 -17.10 13.56
C VAL A 197 12.17 -17.95 12.87
N GLU A 198 11.90 -19.14 13.39
CA GLU A 198 10.78 -19.96 12.94
C GLU A 198 9.47 -19.26 13.27
N LEU A 199 8.87 -18.65 12.25
CA LEU A 199 7.60 -17.97 12.38
C LEU A 199 6.44 -19.02 12.45
N PRO A 200 5.45 -18.86 13.35
CA PRO A 200 4.35 -19.81 13.54
C PRO A 200 3.60 -20.12 12.24
N LYS A 201 3.30 -21.40 11.97
CA LYS A 201 2.65 -21.87 10.72
C LYS A 201 1.41 -21.03 10.37
N PRO A 202 1.20 -20.66 9.08
CA PRO A 202 0.09 -19.81 8.70
C PRO A 202 -1.22 -20.55 8.98
N THR A 203 -2.10 -19.96 9.78
CA THR A 203 -3.43 -20.55 10.05
C THR A 203 -4.39 -20.18 8.92
N PHE A 204 -5.38 -21.03 8.64
CA PHE A 204 -6.48 -20.74 7.72
C PHE A 204 -7.11 -19.36 7.95
N ASP A 205 -7.32 -18.98 9.22
CA ASP A 205 -7.92 -17.69 9.57
C ASP A 205 -7.04 -16.49 9.15
N PHE A 206 -5.72 -16.63 9.25
CA PHE A 206 -4.78 -15.59 8.86
C PHE A 206 -4.63 -15.48 7.33
N VAL A 207 -4.70 -16.61 6.62
CA VAL A 207 -4.46 -16.66 5.17
C VAL A 207 -5.74 -16.42 4.38
N VAL A 208 -6.81 -17.16 4.68
CA VAL A 208 -8.02 -17.18 3.86
C VAL A 208 -9.02 -16.14 4.36
N TYR A 209 -9.41 -16.19 5.63
CA TYR A 209 -10.42 -15.28 6.19
C TYR A 209 -10.00 -13.82 6.05
N ASP A 210 -8.81 -13.45 6.54
CA ASP A 210 -8.34 -12.07 6.45
C ASP A 210 -8.23 -11.60 4.98
N SER A 211 -7.75 -12.44 4.05
CA SER A 211 -7.60 -12.06 2.64
C SER A 211 -8.92 -11.87 1.91
N VAL A 212 -9.92 -12.71 2.22
CA VAL A 212 -11.27 -12.57 1.66
C VAL A 212 -11.91 -11.28 2.17
N ILE A 213 -11.84 -11.00 3.47
CA ILE A 213 -12.39 -9.76 4.03
C ILE A 213 -11.67 -8.54 3.44
N ILE A 214 -10.35 -8.55 3.35
CA ILE A 214 -9.58 -7.45 2.73
C ILE A 214 -10.00 -7.25 1.28
N GLY A 215 -10.05 -8.33 0.48
CA GLY A 215 -10.45 -8.25 -0.92
C GLY A 215 -11.88 -7.74 -1.11
N LEU A 216 -12.83 -8.19 -0.27
CA LEU A 216 -14.21 -7.69 -0.29
C LEU A 216 -14.28 -6.19 -0.01
N PHE A 217 -13.58 -5.69 1.01
CA PHE A 217 -13.60 -4.26 1.34
C PHE A 217 -12.88 -3.40 0.30
N VAL A 218 -11.84 -3.93 -0.35
CA VAL A 218 -11.23 -3.31 -1.54
C VAL A 218 -12.25 -3.21 -2.67
N GLY A 219 -12.97 -4.31 -2.98
CA GLY A 219 -14.03 -4.33 -3.98
C GLY A 219 -15.19 -3.37 -3.69
N ILE A 220 -15.72 -3.41 -2.47
CA ILE A 220 -16.78 -2.51 -1.98
C ILE A 220 -16.33 -1.06 -2.11
N SER A 221 -15.08 -0.75 -1.74
CA SER A 221 -14.58 0.61 -1.82
C SER A 221 -14.52 1.14 -3.25
N LEU A 222 -14.17 0.29 -4.22
CA LEU A 222 -14.22 0.66 -5.63
C LEU A 222 -15.66 0.80 -6.13
N LEU A 223 -16.55 -0.13 -5.74
CA LEU A 223 -17.97 -0.05 -6.09
C LEU A 223 -18.60 1.25 -5.59
N VAL A 224 -18.33 1.64 -4.34
CA VAL A 224 -18.84 2.89 -3.78
C VAL A 224 -18.27 4.09 -4.54
N ALA A 225 -16.99 4.07 -4.91
CA ALA A 225 -16.37 5.14 -5.70
C ALA A 225 -17.03 5.31 -7.08
N GLU A 226 -17.33 4.20 -7.76
CA GLU A 226 -18.04 4.18 -9.05
C GLU A 226 -19.50 4.65 -8.93
N LEU A 227 -20.21 4.21 -7.89
CA LEU A 227 -21.59 4.66 -7.63
C LEU A 227 -21.69 6.16 -7.32
N LEU A 228 -20.66 6.73 -6.69
CA LEU A 228 -20.52 8.16 -6.45
C LEU A 228 -19.99 8.93 -7.68
N GLN A 229 -19.70 8.23 -8.78
CA GLN A 229 -19.16 8.79 -10.03
C GLN A 229 -17.91 9.66 -9.81
N LEU A 230 -17.01 9.21 -8.91
CA LEU A 230 -15.77 9.92 -8.64
C LEU A 230 -14.86 9.92 -9.89
N GLN A 231 -14.11 11.01 -10.10
CA GLN A 231 -13.25 11.14 -11.28
C GLN A 231 -12.11 10.11 -11.31
N ARG A 232 -11.61 9.69 -10.15
CA ARG A 232 -10.42 8.84 -10.01
C ARG A 232 -10.67 7.69 -9.02
N PRO A 233 -11.60 6.77 -9.33
CA PRO A 233 -12.11 5.79 -8.36
C PRO A 233 -11.03 4.81 -7.86
N TYR A 234 -9.94 4.61 -8.59
CA TYR A 234 -8.84 3.70 -8.23
C TYR A 234 -8.06 4.10 -6.96
N TRP A 235 -8.16 5.35 -6.50
CA TRP A 235 -7.48 5.79 -5.29
C TRP A 235 -8.15 5.31 -4.00
N VAL A 236 -9.47 5.13 -4.04
CA VAL A 236 -10.29 4.68 -2.92
C VAL A 236 -9.89 3.27 -2.45
N PRO A 237 -9.76 2.24 -3.31
CA PRO A 237 -9.32 0.91 -2.89
C PRO A 237 -7.90 0.86 -2.36
N VAL A 238 -6.98 1.66 -2.91
CA VAL A 238 -5.60 1.73 -2.42
C VAL A 238 -5.56 2.32 -1.01
N SER A 239 -6.38 3.33 -0.72
CA SER A 239 -6.50 3.90 0.62
C SER A 239 -7.21 2.97 1.60
N CYS A 240 -8.28 2.29 1.17
CA CYS A 240 -8.95 1.25 1.95
C CYS A 240 -7.97 0.15 2.39
N LEU A 241 -7.20 -0.38 1.43
CA LEU A 241 -6.19 -1.39 1.67
C LEU A 241 -5.11 -0.94 2.66
N ALA A 242 -4.63 0.29 2.53
CA ALA A 242 -3.59 0.83 3.40
C ALA A 242 -4.03 0.90 4.88
N ILE A 243 -5.32 1.08 5.14
CA ILE A 243 -5.90 1.17 6.49
C ILE A 243 -6.25 -0.20 7.05
N ILE A 244 -6.96 -1.03 6.29
CA ILE A 244 -7.48 -2.34 6.74
C ILE A 244 -6.37 -3.32 7.13
N GLN A 245 -5.17 -3.17 6.57
CA GLN A 245 -3.99 -3.97 6.91
C GLN A 245 -3.38 -3.66 8.30
N GLY A 246 -3.99 -2.77 9.09
CA GLY A 246 -3.57 -2.52 10.47
C GLY A 246 -3.66 -3.78 11.33
N ALA A 247 -2.61 -4.06 12.13
CA ALA A 247 -2.51 -5.25 12.97
C ALA A 247 -3.57 -5.35 14.08
N SER A 248 -4.25 -4.24 14.40
CA SER A 248 -5.37 -4.17 15.34
C SER A 248 -6.32 -3.05 14.94
N LEU A 249 -7.51 -3.02 15.54
CA LEU A 249 -8.47 -1.93 15.32
C LEU A 249 -7.89 -0.56 15.72
N ARG A 250 -7.15 -0.50 16.84
CA ARG A 250 -6.46 0.73 17.27
C ARG A 250 -5.39 1.15 16.27
N ALA A 251 -4.63 0.21 15.72
CA ALA A 251 -3.64 0.51 14.68
C ALA A 251 -4.30 1.01 13.39
N ALA A 252 -5.44 0.43 12.98
CA ALA A 252 -6.20 0.91 11.84
C ALA A 252 -6.73 2.33 12.08
N TRP A 253 -7.26 2.62 13.28
CA TRP A 253 -7.72 3.95 13.66
C TRP A 253 -6.59 4.99 13.67
N SER A 254 -5.45 4.67 14.27
CA SER A 254 -4.27 5.56 14.27
C SER A 254 -3.80 5.81 12.83
N ARG A 255 -3.67 4.77 12.00
CA ARG A 255 -3.29 4.91 10.59
C ARG A 255 -4.28 5.75 9.79
N GLN A 256 -5.59 5.65 10.07
CA GLN A 256 -6.62 6.47 9.45
C GLN A 256 -6.34 7.96 9.67
N MET A 257 -6.08 8.36 10.92
CA MET A 257 -5.82 9.75 11.27
C MET A 257 -4.52 10.25 10.65
N HIS A 258 -3.45 9.46 10.72
CA HIS A 258 -2.19 9.78 10.07
C HIS A 258 -2.33 9.88 8.54
N ARG A 259 -3.19 9.06 7.94
CA ARG A 259 -3.46 9.06 6.50
C ARG A 259 -4.21 10.33 6.10
N ILE A 260 -5.29 10.69 6.78
CA ILE A 260 -6.07 11.90 6.47
C ILE A 260 -5.22 13.17 6.69
N LEU A 261 -4.62 13.32 7.87
CA LEU A 261 -3.81 14.49 8.21
C LEU A 261 -2.56 14.59 7.33
N GLY A 262 -1.87 13.47 7.14
CA GLY A 262 -0.71 13.38 6.26
C GLY A 262 -1.07 13.73 4.82
N THR A 263 -2.20 13.25 4.31
CA THR A 263 -2.67 13.59 2.95
C THR A 263 -3.02 15.07 2.86
N ALA A 264 -3.72 15.67 3.83
CA ALA A 264 -4.00 17.10 3.82
C ALA A 264 -2.71 17.94 3.70
N VAL A 265 -1.70 17.65 4.53
CA VAL A 265 -0.38 18.31 4.44
C VAL A 265 0.30 18.01 3.11
N GLY A 266 0.24 16.76 2.66
CA GLY A 266 0.84 16.33 1.40
C GLY A 266 0.21 16.98 0.17
N LEU A 267 -1.07 17.33 0.22
CA LEU A 267 -1.74 18.09 -0.83
C LEU A 267 -1.23 19.54 -0.89
N CYS A 268 -0.95 20.16 0.26
CA CYS A 268 -0.28 21.47 0.29
C CYS A 268 1.14 21.38 -0.31
N VAL A 269 1.88 20.31 0.00
CA VAL A 269 3.21 20.05 -0.59
C VAL A 269 3.10 19.80 -2.10
N ALA A 270 2.12 19.01 -2.54
CA ALA A 270 1.88 18.75 -3.96
C ALA A 270 1.56 20.05 -4.70
N TRP A 271 0.67 20.88 -4.15
CA TRP A 271 0.33 22.19 -4.70
C TRP A 271 1.57 23.10 -4.81
N ALA A 272 2.39 23.17 -3.76
CA ALA A 272 3.61 23.96 -3.77
C ALA A 272 4.61 23.46 -4.83
N LEU A 273 4.84 22.14 -4.92
CA LEU A 273 5.73 21.55 -5.92
C LEU A 273 5.21 21.74 -7.34
N LEU A 274 3.89 21.58 -7.54
CA LEU A 274 3.23 21.81 -8.80
C LEU A 274 3.37 23.26 -9.24
N SER A 275 3.31 24.24 -8.33
CA SER A 275 3.49 25.67 -8.66
C SER A 275 4.90 26.04 -9.18
N LEU A 276 5.88 25.14 -9.07
CA LEU A 276 7.22 25.34 -9.59
C LEU A 276 7.29 24.98 -11.09
N PRO A 277 8.16 25.64 -11.88
CA PRO A 277 8.40 25.29 -13.27
C PRO A 277 9.23 23.99 -13.37
N LEU A 278 8.58 22.84 -13.15
CA LEU A 278 9.23 21.53 -13.18
C LEU A 278 9.42 21.06 -14.62
N ASN A 279 10.67 20.92 -15.05
CA ASN A 279 11.04 20.18 -16.26
C ASN A 279 11.19 18.67 -15.96
N VAL A 280 11.35 17.86 -17.01
CA VAL A 280 11.48 16.40 -16.90
C VAL A 280 12.58 15.93 -15.95
N TRP A 281 13.73 16.60 -15.91
CA TRP A 281 14.84 16.25 -15.04
C TRP A 281 14.54 16.59 -13.58
N THR A 282 14.06 17.81 -13.34
CA THR A 282 13.70 18.28 -12.00
C THR A 282 12.54 17.48 -11.41
N LEU A 283 11.53 17.10 -12.21
CA LEU A 283 10.43 16.26 -11.79
C LEU A 283 10.94 14.89 -11.30
N SER A 284 11.77 14.23 -12.09
CA SER A 284 12.35 12.95 -11.72
C SER A 284 13.23 13.02 -10.48
N LEU A 285 14.04 14.09 -10.32
CA LEU A 285 14.83 14.30 -9.11
C LEU A 285 13.95 14.55 -7.88
N VAL A 286 12.87 15.33 -8.02
CA VAL A 286 11.88 15.55 -6.95
C VAL A 286 11.20 14.24 -6.57
N MET A 287 10.75 13.43 -7.54
CA MET A 287 10.14 12.13 -7.27
C MET A 287 11.11 11.16 -6.57
N MET A 288 12.38 11.16 -6.97
CA MET A 288 13.42 10.36 -6.32
C MET A 288 13.69 10.83 -4.88
N ALA A 289 13.73 12.15 -4.65
CA ALA A 289 13.88 12.73 -3.30
C ALA A 289 12.67 12.44 -2.41
N LEU A 290 11.45 12.53 -2.95
CA LEU A 290 10.22 12.14 -2.26
C LEU A 290 10.27 10.65 -1.88
N SER A 291 10.62 9.76 -2.82
CA SER A 291 10.77 8.32 -2.58
C SER A 291 11.76 8.01 -1.45
N PHE A 292 12.93 8.67 -1.48
CA PHE A 292 13.93 8.56 -0.41
C PHE A 292 13.39 9.04 0.95
N GLY A 293 12.71 10.19 0.97
CA GLY A 293 12.11 10.75 2.18
C GLY A 293 11.01 9.84 2.76
N ILE A 294 10.17 9.28 1.90
CA ILE A 294 9.10 8.33 2.29
C ILE A 294 9.72 7.12 2.99
N GLU A 295 10.70 6.47 2.38
CA GLU A 295 11.30 5.26 2.96
C GLU A 295 12.08 5.52 4.24
N THR A 296 12.63 6.72 4.38
CA THR A 296 13.28 7.16 5.63
C THR A 296 12.26 7.40 6.74
N LEU A 297 11.09 7.95 6.40
CA LEU A 297 10.07 8.37 7.36
C LEU A 297 9.02 7.29 7.67
N VAL A 298 8.76 6.34 6.78
CA VAL A 298 7.64 5.39 6.91
C VAL A 298 7.72 4.54 8.18
N VAL A 299 8.93 4.27 8.66
CA VAL A 299 9.17 3.55 9.93
C VAL A 299 9.26 4.50 11.13
N ARG A 300 9.60 5.78 10.91
CA ARG A 300 9.83 6.77 11.97
C ARG A 300 8.57 7.53 12.35
N HIS A 301 7.83 8.00 11.36
CA HIS A 301 6.62 8.80 11.52
C HIS A 301 5.70 8.67 10.29
N TYR A 302 4.64 7.87 10.44
CA TYR A 302 3.78 7.49 9.32
C TYR A 302 3.04 8.68 8.67
N ALA A 303 2.60 9.68 9.45
CA ALA A 303 1.89 10.84 8.89
C ALA A 303 2.81 11.68 8.00
N SER A 304 4.07 11.89 8.40
CA SER A 304 5.05 12.59 7.57
C SER A 304 5.39 11.80 6.31
N ALA A 305 5.48 10.47 6.41
CA ALA A 305 5.63 9.63 5.22
C ALA A 305 4.43 9.79 4.27
N VAL A 306 3.19 9.77 4.79
CA VAL A 306 1.99 9.99 3.96
C VAL A 306 1.97 11.38 3.31
N ALA A 307 2.47 12.40 4.00
CA ALA A 307 2.63 13.74 3.43
C ALA A 307 3.56 13.77 2.22
N LEU A 308 4.56 12.88 2.14
CA LEU A 308 5.43 12.75 0.97
C LEU A 308 4.88 11.74 -0.07
N ILE A 309 4.17 10.69 0.37
CA ILE A 309 3.50 9.73 -0.52
C ILE A 309 2.48 10.44 -1.40
N THR A 310 1.74 11.40 -0.84
CA THR A 310 0.67 12.11 -1.55
C THR A 310 1.17 12.80 -2.84
N PRO A 311 2.16 13.73 -2.80
CA PRO A 311 2.70 14.33 -4.02
C PRO A 311 3.35 13.31 -4.96
N LEU A 312 4.08 12.31 -4.42
CA LEU A 312 4.70 11.27 -5.25
C LEU A 312 3.65 10.51 -6.08
N THR A 313 2.55 10.12 -5.44
CA THR A 313 1.47 9.36 -6.09
C THR A 313 0.67 10.20 -7.08
N ILE A 314 0.48 11.49 -6.80
CA ILE A 314 -0.11 12.44 -7.76
C ILE A 314 0.79 12.55 -8.99
N PHE A 315 2.10 12.73 -8.80
CA PHE A 315 3.03 12.76 -9.93
C PHE A 315 3.04 11.44 -10.70
N LEU A 316 3.01 10.28 -10.03
CA LEU A 316 3.03 8.98 -10.72
C LEU A 316 1.78 8.76 -11.60
N ALA A 317 0.62 9.25 -11.16
CA ALA A 317 -0.65 9.05 -11.88
C ALA A 317 -0.98 10.15 -12.89
N GLU A 318 -0.59 11.40 -12.60
CA GLU A 318 -0.99 12.58 -13.38
C GLU A 318 0.16 13.17 -14.22
N ALA A 319 1.39 12.68 -14.09
CA ALA A 319 2.50 13.20 -14.89
C ALA A 319 2.33 13.13 -16.43
N PRO A 320 1.56 12.19 -17.02
CA PRO A 320 1.23 12.27 -18.45
C PRO A 320 0.41 13.52 -18.83
N HIS A 321 -0.25 14.17 -17.87
CA HIS A 321 -1.10 15.35 -18.07
C HIS A 321 -0.48 16.65 -17.53
N LEU A 322 0.72 16.60 -16.93
CA LEU A 322 1.43 17.79 -16.42
C LEU A 322 1.81 18.70 -17.58
N GLY A 323 1.08 19.80 -17.74
CA GLY A 323 1.27 20.79 -18.81
C GLY A 323 -0.03 21.40 -19.35
N GLN A 324 -1.18 20.78 -19.07
CA GLN A 324 -2.51 21.23 -19.53
C GLN A 324 -3.23 22.16 -18.52
N GLY A 325 -2.50 22.72 -17.55
CA GLY A 325 -3.04 23.50 -16.43
C GLY A 325 -3.25 22.64 -15.18
N TYR A 326 -3.15 23.26 -14.00
CA TYR A 326 -3.28 22.59 -12.71
C TYR A 326 -4.75 22.53 -12.29
N PRO A 327 -5.42 21.36 -12.33
CA PRO A 327 -6.79 21.30 -11.88
C PRO A 327 -6.75 21.20 -10.36
N VAL A 328 -7.25 22.23 -9.67
CA VAL A 328 -7.60 22.15 -8.24
C VAL A 328 -8.44 20.89 -7.97
N ASP A 329 -9.22 20.48 -8.97
CA ASP A 329 -10.01 19.26 -9.03
C ASP A 329 -9.22 17.98 -8.69
N VAL A 330 -7.94 17.87 -9.11
CA VAL A 330 -7.11 16.69 -8.79
C VAL A 330 -6.77 16.66 -7.30
N ILE A 331 -6.51 17.83 -6.71
CA ILE A 331 -6.17 17.96 -5.29
C ILE A 331 -7.40 17.63 -4.43
N GLU A 332 -8.58 18.17 -4.79
CA GLU A 332 -9.83 17.90 -4.10
C GLU A 332 -10.23 16.42 -4.21
N ALA A 333 -10.21 15.86 -5.42
CA ALA A 333 -10.51 14.44 -5.65
C ALA A 333 -9.61 13.55 -4.80
N ARG A 334 -8.31 13.86 -4.71
CA ARG A 334 -7.37 13.08 -3.91
C ARG A 334 -7.71 13.07 -2.42
N PHE A 335 -8.19 14.19 -1.88
CA PHE A 335 -8.62 14.27 -0.49
C PHE A 335 -9.87 13.42 -0.24
N VAL A 336 -10.90 13.59 -1.09
CA VAL A 336 -12.16 12.86 -1.00
C VAL A 336 -11.94 11.35 -1.14
N ASP A 337 -11.17 10.92 -2.14
CA ASP A 337 -10.88 9.51 -2.38
C ASP A 337 -10.16 8.87 -1.19
N THR A 338 -9.22 9.62 -0.60
CA THR A 338 -8.49 9.16 0.58
C THR A 338 -9.42 9.06 1.78
N ALA A 339 -10.23 10.08 2.07
CA ALA A 339 -11.16 10.07 3.19
C ALA A 339 -12.17 8.92 3.09
N LEU A 340 -12.76 8.72 1.91
CA LEU A 340 -13.72 7.65 1.62
C LEU A 340 -13.09 6.27 1.78
N GLY A 341 -11.95 6.02 1.11
CA GLY A 341 -11.28 4.73 1.18
C GLY A 341 -10.86 4.41 2.60
N ALA A 342 -10.38 5.41 3.32
CA ALA A 342 -9.91 5.28 4.68
C ALA A 342 -11.11 4.98 5.65
N PHE A 343 -12.26 5.64 5.47
CA PHE A 343 -13.51 5.29 6.18
C PHE A 343 -13.94 3.82 5.96
N ILE A 344 -13.99 3.38 4.69
CA ILE A 344 -14.34 1.99 4.35
C ILE A 344 -13.31 1.00 4.91
N GLY A 345 -12.02 1.37 4.91
CA GLY A 345 -10.94 0.57 5.50
C GLY A 345 -11.09 0.38 7.01
N VAL A 346 -11.53 1.40 7.76
CA VAL A 346 -11.85 1.27 9.18
C VAL A 346 -13.04 0.33 9.41
N LEU A 347 -14.10 0.44 8.61
CA LEU A 347 -15.24 -0.49 8.70
C LEU A 347 -14.80 -1.94 8.46
N GLY A 348 -13.94 -2.17 7.49
CA GLY A 348 -13.35 -3.48 7.24
C GLY A 348 -12.46 -3.96 8.38
N ALA A 349 -11.68 -3.07 9.00
CA ALA A 349 -10.87 -3.39 10.17
C ALA A 349 -11.72 -3.76 11.40
N VAL A 350 -12.87 -3.10 11.60
CA VAL A 350 -13.83 -3.46 12.66
C VAL A 350 -14.33 -4.89 12.45
N LEU A 351 -14.69 -5.25 11.22
CA LEU A 351 -15.15 -6.61 10.91
C LEU A 351 -14.03 -7.65 11.11
N LEU A 352 -12.83 -7.36 10.58
CA LEU A 352 -11.68 -8.26 10.59
C LEU A 352 -11.19 -8.55 12.02
N HIS A 353 -11.21 -7.55 12.90
CA HIS A 353 -10.76 -7.67 14.30
C HIS A 353 -11.89 -7.93 15.31
N SER A 354 -13.13 -8.12 14.86
CA SER A 354 -14.28 -8.39 15.75
C SER A 354 -14.21 -9.81 16.34
N GLN A 355 -14.01 -9.90 17.65
CA GLN A 355 -13.95 -11.19 18.37
C GLN A 355 -15.27 -11.99 18.32
N ARG A 356 -16.41 -11.32 18.12
CA ARG A 356 -17.73 -11.98 18.04
C ARG A 356 -18.01 -12.54 16.65
N ILE A 357 -17.63 -11.81 15.60
CA ILE A 357 -18.00 -12.13 14.21
C ILE A 357 -17.01 -13.11 13.59
N ARG A 358 -15.71 -12.91 13.86
CA ARG A 358 -14.62 -13.73 13.31
C ARG A 358 -14.81 -15.24 13.47
N PRO A 359 -15.11 -15.79 14.67
CA PRO A 359 -15.25 -17.24 14.83
C PRO A 359 -16.48 -17.82 14.11
N THR A 360 -17.52 -17.02 13.90
CA THR A 360 -18.74 -17.46 13.21
C THR A 360 -18.52 -17.48 11.70
N LEU A 361 -18.00 -16.38 11.13
CA LEU A 361 -17.69 -16.32 9.70
C LEU A 361 -16.61 -17.32 9.30
N SER A 362 -15.54 -17.46 10.10
CA SER A 362 -14.48 -18.42 9.81
C SER A 362 -15.01 -19.86 9.74
N ARG A 363 -15.87 -20.26 10.69
CA ARG A 363 -16.52 -21.58 10.65
C ARG A 363 -17.36 -21.78 9.39
N TRP A 364 -18.13 -20.77 9.00
CA TRP A 364 -18.91 -20.81 7.77
C TRP A 364 -18.02 -20.95 6.53
N MET A 365 -16.94 -20.17 6.43
CA MET A 365 -15.99 -20.26 5.32
C MET A 365 -15.30 -21.63 5.24
N ARG A 366 -14.90 -22.21 6.38
CA ARG A 366 -14.33 -23.56 6.42
C ARG A 366 -15.31 -24.65 5.99
N ALA A 367 -16.62 -24.43 6.20
CA ALA A 367 -17.64 -25.38 5.75
C ALA A 367 -17.87 -25.33 4.23
N VAL A 368 -17.64 -24.16 3.61
CA VAL A 368 -17.82 -23.95 2.16
C VAL A 368 -16.56 -24.32 1.37
N LEU A 369 -15.36 -24.11 1.93
CA LEU A 369 -14.11 -24.51 1.27
C LEU A 369 -13.83 -26.02 1.45
N PRO A 370 -13.43 -26.74 0.38
CA PRO A 370 -13.16 -28.17 0.45
C PRO A 370 -12.03 -28.49 1.44
N GLN A 371 -12.17 -29.59 2.19
CA GLN A 371 -11.35 -30.02 3.34
C GLN A 371 -9.82 -30.17 3.09
N ARG A 372 -9.32 -29.92 1.88
CA ARG A 372 -7.89 -30.04 1.52
C ARG A 372 -7.04 -28.79 1.85
N VAL A 373 -7.63 -27.76 2.46
CA VAL A 373 -6.95 -26.49 2.83
C VAL A 373 -6.73 -26.35 4.35
N ASN A 374 -7.05 -27.40 5.14
CA ASN A 374 -6.61 -27.55 6.53
C ASN A 374 -5.24 -28.24 6.58
#